data_AF-A0A453MAI2-F1
#
_entry.id   AF-A0A453MAI2-F1
#
_cell.length_a   1.000
_cell.length_b   1.000
_cell.length_c   1.000
_cell.angle_alpha   90.00
_cell.angle_beta   90.00
_cell.angle_gamma   90.00
#
_symmetry.space_group_name_H-M   'P 1'
#
loop_
_entity.id
_entity.type
_entity.pdbx_description
1 polymer ?
#
loop_
_entity_poly.entity_id
_entity_poly.type
_entity_poly.pdbx_seq_one_letter_code
_entity_poly.pdbx_strand_id
1 'polypeptide(L)'
;MALVVMCGQPCSGKSEAAACLAAALRSSVPDVTVRVIDESSLHLGRDESYKDMVVEKNLRGVLRSEVDRSVSRDGIIIVDSLNNIKGYRYELWCLARASGIRYCVVYTNMSIAQ
;
A
#
# COMPACT_ATOMS: atom_id res chain seq x y z
N MET A 1 9.82 9.70 -8.54
CA MET A 1 8.77 8.68 -8.31
C MET A 1 8.99 7.90 -7.05
N ALA A 2 7.92 7.28 -6.52
CA ALA A 2 7.92 6.68 -5.20
C ALA A 2 6.89 5.56 -5.01
N LEU A 3 7.23 4.58 -4.17
CA LEU A 3 6.33 3.59 -3.59
C LEU A 3 6.09 3.99 -2.13
N VAL A 4 4.83 4.30 -1.81
CA VAL A 4 4.39 4.65 -0.47
C VAL A 4 3.62 3.47 0.11
N VAL A 5 4.08 2.94 1.23
CA VAL A 5 3.47 1.78 1.88
C VAL A 5 2.77 2.24 3.16
N MET A 6 1.44 2.16 3.18
CA MET A 6 0.66 2.39 4.39
C MET A 6 0.80 1.19 5.31
N CYS A 7 1.03 1.39 6.61
CA CYS A 7 0.97 0.31 7.59
C CYS A 7 0.36 0.79 8.90
N GLY A 8 -0.16 -0.14 9.70
CA GLY A 8 -0.89 0.17 10.92
C GLY A 8 -1.91 -0.92 11.27
N GLN A 9 -2.46 -0.85 12.48
CA GLN A 9 -3.50 -1.78 12.92
C GLN A 9 -4.75 -1.71 12.03
N PRO A 10 -5.61 -2.76 11.98
CA PRO A 10 -6.93 -2.63 11.37
C PRO A 10 -7.66 -1.39 11.90
N CYS A 11 -8.39 -0.70 11.03
CA CYS A 11 -9.17 0.50 11.38
C CYS A 11 -8.36 1.69 11.94
N SER A 12 -7.03 1.73 11.79
CA SER A 12 -6.19 2.87 12.23
C SER A 12 -6.23 4.12 11.32
N GLY A 13 -7.17 4.19 10.37
CA GLY A 13 -7.27 5.30 9.41
C GLY A 13 -6.33 5.23 8.19
N LYS A 14 -5.73 4.07 7.89
CA LYS A 14 -4.86 3.88 6.71
C LYS A 14 -5.50 4.34 5.41
N SER A 15 -6.71 3.86 5.13
CA SER A 15 -7.41 4.19 3.88
C SER A 15 -7.74 5.66 3.75
N GLU A 16 -8.12 6.31 4.86
CA GLU A 16 -8.37 7.76 4.87
C GLU A 16 -7.08 8.54 4.60
N ALA A 17 -6.00 8.18 5.30
CA ALA A 17 -4.69 8.79 5.09
C ALA A 17 -4.17 8.56 3.64
N ALA A 18 -4.40 7.39 3.07
CA ALA A 18 -4.04 7.06 1.69
C ALA A 18 -4.84 7.89 0.69
N ALA A 19 -6.16 8.04 0.90
CA ALA A 19 -7.04 8.84 0.06
C ALA A 19 -6.68 10.33 0.11
N CYS A 20 -6.48 10.88 1.32
CA CYS A 20 -6.03 12.25 1.53
C CYS A 20 -4.66 12.51 0.87
N LEU A 21 -3.70 11.60 1.04
CA LEU A 21 -2.39 11.70 0.41
C LEU A 21 -2.50 11.65 -1.12
N ALA A 22 -3.30 10.73 -1.66
CA ALA A 22 -3.50 10.62 -3.09
C ALA A 22 -4.12 11.89 -3.68
N ALA A 23 -5.12 12.46 -3.02
CA ALA A 23 -5.76 13.72 -3.42
C ALA A 23 -4.77 14.88 -3.41
N ALA A 24 -4.01 15.03 -2.31
CA ALA A 24 -3.00 16.09 -2.17
C ALA A 24 -1.86 15.98 -3.19
N LEU A 25 -1.43 14.76 -3.53
CA LEU A 25 -0.42 14.53 -4.55
C LEU A 25 -0.96 14.88 -5.95
N ARG A 26 -2.17 14.44 -6.29
CA ARG A 26 -2.80 14.77 -7.58
C ARG A 26 -2.99 16.27 -7.78
N SER A 27 -3.27 17.03 -6.70
CA SER A 27 -3.38 18.48 -6.79
C SER A 27 -2.03 19.20 -6.87
N SER A 28 -1.01 18.68 -6.17
CA SER A 28 0.30 19.35 -6.05
C SER A 28 1.25 19.04 -7.21
N VAL A 29 1.11 17.87 -7.83
CA VAL A 29 1.94 17.40 -8.95
C VAL A 29 1.07 16.76 -10.04
N PRO A 30 0.34 17.55 -10.84
CA PRO A 30 -0.66 17.06 -11.79
C PRO A 30 -0.08 16.20 -12.93
N ASP A 31 1.20 16.40 -13.28
CA ASP A 31 1.88 15.63 -14.32
C ASP A 31 2.32 14.23 -13.86
N VAL A 32 2.16 13.92 -12.56
CA VAL A 32 2.57 12.64 -11.98
C VAL A 32 1.36 11.75 -11.77
N THR A 33 1.41 10.55 -12.33
CA THR A 33 0.33 9.56 -12.14
C THR A 33 0.33 9.04 -10.71
N VAL A 34 -0.78 9.19 -9.98
CA VAL A 34 -0.94 8.68 -8.61
C VAL A 34 -1.95 7.54 -8.59
N ARG A 35 -1.50 6.33 -8.27
CA ARG A 35 -2.33 5.12 -8.18
C ARG A 35 -2.34 4.57 -6.75
N VAL A 36 -3.52 4.21 -6.26
CA VAL A 36 -3.69 3.49 -4.98
C VAL A 36 -3.97 2.03 -5.30
N ILE A 37 -3.28 1.12 -4.62
CA ILE A 37 -3.48 -0.33 -4.68
C ILE A 37 -3.91 -0.78 -3.30
N ASP A 38 -5.12 -1.31 -3.21
CA ASP A 38 -5.74 -1.88 -2.02
C ASP A 38 -6.46 -3.21 -2.38
N GLU A 39 -7.03 -3.89 -1.38
CA GLU A 39 -7.77 -5.12 -1.63
C GLU A 39 -8.97 -4.91 -2.57
N SER A 40 -9.70 -3.80 -2.39
CA SER A 40 -10.90 -3.45 -3.17
C SER A 40 -10.59 -3.25 -4.65
N SER A 41 -9.45 -2.63 -4.97
CA SER A 41 -8.96 -2.42 -6.34
C SER A 41 -8.65 -3.71 -7.08
N LEU A 42 -8.49 -4.81 -6.34
CA LEU A 42 -8.28 -6.17 -6.85
C LEU A 42 -9.56 -7.02 -6.83
N HIS A 43 -10.71 -6.40 -6.53
CA HIS A 43 -12.00 -7.09 -6.34
C HIS A 43 -11.98 -8.13 -5.21
N LEU A 44 -11.18 -7.87 -4.17
CA LEU A 44 -11.08 -8.73 -2.99
C LEU A 44 -11.79 -8.08 -1.80
N GLY A 45 -12.72 -8.82 -1.18
CA GLY A 45 -13.37 -8.41 0.07
C GLY A 45 -12.40 -8.49 1.25
N ARG A 46 -12.39 -7.49 2.13
CA ARG A 46 -11.42 -7.40 3.24
C ARG A 46 -11.61 -8.55 4.24
N ASP A 47 -12.84 -8.84 4.64
CA ASP A 47 -13.11 -9.88 5.63
C ASP A 47 -12.69 -11.26 5.12
N GLU A 48 -12.94 -11.55 3.84
CA GLU A 48 -12.51 -12.77 3.19
C GLU A 48 -10.98 -12.84 3.06
N SER A 49 -10.33 -11.71 2.80
CA SER A 49 -8.89 -11.61 2.56
C SER A 49 -8.03 -11.83 3.81
N TYR A 50 -8.61 -11.61 4.99
CA TYR A 50 -7.94 -11.74 6.29
C TYR A 50 -8.53 -12.85 7.19
N LYS A 51 -9.35 -13.75 6.63
CA LYS A 51 -10.04 -14.81 7.40
C LYS A 51 -9.10 -15.84 8.03
N ASP A 52 -7.97 -16.13 7.38
CA ASP A 52 -6.98 -17.09 7.85
C ASP A 52 -5.58 -16.79 7.29
N MET A 53 -4.56 -17.44 7.87
CA MET A 53 -3.16 -17.22 7.52
C MET A 53 -2.81 -17.59 6.07
N VAL A 54 -3.49 -18.57 5.48
CA VAL A 54 -3.22 -19.04 4.12
C VAL A 54 -3.75 -18.01 3.12
N VAL A 55 -4.96 -17.51 3.35
CA VAL A 55 -5.58 -16.49 2.51
C VAL A 55 -4.83 -15.17 2.61
N GLU A 56 -4.42 -14.77 3.81
CA GLU A 56 -3.61 -13.56 3.99
C GLU A 56 -2.24 -13.68 3.28
N LYS A 57 -1.63 -14.87 3.30
CA LYS A 57 -0.41 -15.13 2.54
C LYS A 57 -0.63 -14.98 1.03
N ASN A 58 -1.72 -15.53 0.51
CA ASN A 58 -2.06 -15.42 -0.90
C ASN A 58 -2.36 -13.96 -1.28
N LEU A 59 -3.10 -13.23 -0.45
CA LEU A 59 -3.38 -11.81 -0.62
C LEU A 59 -2.09 -10.99 -0.75
N ARG A 60 -1.13 -11.20 0.15
CA ARG A 60 0.19 -10.55 0.09
C ARG A 60 0.91 -10.84 -1.24
N GLY A 61 0.80 -12.07 -1.74
CA GLY A 61 1.31 -12.47 -3.05
C GLY A 61 0.66 -11.68 -4.19
N VAL A 62 -0.67 -11.59 -4.20
CA VAL A 62 -1.43 -10.84 -5.22
C VAL A 62 -1.09 -9.35 -5.17
N LEU A 63 -1.14 -8.73 -3.99
CA LEU A 63 -0.78 -7.31 -3.80
C LEU A 63 0.65 -7.03 -4.28
N ARG A 64 1.60 -7.91 -3.93
CA ARG A 64 3.00 -7.77 -4.36
C ARG A 64 3.12 -7.84 -5.89
N SER A 65 2.42 -8.78 -6.52
CA SER A 65 2.40 -8.90 -7.98
C SER A 65 1.78 -7.69 -8.67
N GLU A 66 0.73 -7.09 -8.11
CA GLU A 66 0.15 -5.88 -8.67
C GLU A 66 1.04 -4.66 -8.47
N VAL A 67 1.71 -4.55 -7.32
CA VAL A 67 2.72 -3.51 -7.08
C VAL A 67 3.84 -3.63 -8.10
N ASP A 68 4.42 -4.82 -8.28
CA ASP A 68 5.52 -5.08 -9.23
C ASP A 68 5.18 -4.64 -10.66
N ARG A 69 3.96 -4.96 -11.13
CA ARG A 69 3.45 -4.52 -12.44
C ARG A 69 3.21 -3.02 -12.54
N SER A 70 2.89 -2.37 -11.42
CA SER A 70 2.51 -0.96 -11.37
C SER A 70 3.69 -0.02 -11.13
N VAL A 71 4.79 -0.50 -10.57
CA VAL A 71 5.93 0.34 -10.23
C VAL A 71 6.53 0.92 -11.51
N SER A 72 6.56 2.25 -11.62
CA SER A 72 7.12 2.97 -12.76
C SER A 72 7.97 4.16 -12.31
N ARG A 73 8.83 4.65 -13.22
CA ARG A 73 9.64 5.84 -13.00
C ARG A 73 8.90 7.15 -13.27
N ASP A 74 7.61 7.08 -13.59
CA ASP A 74 6.77 8.24 -13.93
C ASP A 74 5.57 8.45 -12.99
N GLY A 75 5.33 7.52 -12.05
CA GLY A 75 4.20 7.59 -11.11
C GLY A 75 4.55 7.46 -9.62
N ILE A 76 3.56 7.71 -8.78
CA ILE A 76 3.56 7.39 -7.35
C ILE A 76 2.54 6.28 -7.12
N ILE A 77 3.00 5.20 -6.50
CA ILE A 77 2.15 4.07 -6.12
C ILE A 77 1.97 4.11 -4.61
N ILE A 78 0.71 4.13 -4.15
CA ILE A 78 0.35 4.04 -2.73
C ILE A 78 -0.25 2.66 -2.49
N VAL A 79 0.32 1.90 -1.55
CA VAL A 79 -0.17 0.58 -1.15
C VAL A 79 -0.95 0.74 0.15
N ASP A 80 -2.28 0.71 0.06
CA ASP A 80 -3.18 0.76 1.20
C ASP A 80 -3.62 -0.66 1.58
N SER A 81 -2.88 -1.26 2.50
CA SER A 81 -3.17 -2.58 3.05
C SER A 81 -2.60 -2.67 4.48
N LEU A 82 -2.75 -3.81 5.16
CA LEU A 82 -2.27 -4.00 6.53
C LEU A 82 -0.76 -3.79 6.66
N ASN A 83 0.01 -4.43 5.77
CA ASN A 83 1.48 -4.31 5.67
C ASN A 83 2.22 -4.40 7.02
N ASN A 84 1.69 -5.17 7.98
CA ASN A 84 2.18 -5.25 9.37
C ASN A 84 3.44 -6.15 9.49
N ILE A 85 3.65 -7.08 8.56
CA ILE A 85 4.82 -7.97 8.53
C ILE A 85 6.06 -7.23 8.01
N LYS A 86 7.12 -7.18 8.84
CA LYS A 86 8.41 -6.56 8.47
C LYS A 86 9.02 -7.17 7.21
N GLY A 87 8.99 -8.50 7.09
CA GLY A 87 9.48 -9.22 5.90
C GLY A 87 8.76 -8.81 4.62
N TYR A 88 7.43 -8.67 4.67
CA TYR A 88 6.64 -8.23 3.52
C TYR A 88 6.98 -6.78 3.11
N ARG A 89 7.14 -5.86 4.07
CA ARG A 89 7.60 -4.50 3.77
C ARG A 89 9.00 -4.48 3.16
N TYR A 90 9.89 -5.38 3.60
CA TYR A 90 11.22 -5.51 3.01
C TYR A 90 11.14 -5.99 1.54
N GLU A 91 10.23 -6.92 1.21
CA GLU A 91 10.00 -7.33 -0.17
C GLU A 91 9.53 -6.16 -1.05
N LEU A 92 8.60 -5.32 -0.57
CA LEU A 92 8.15 -4.12 -1.28
C LEU A 92 9.28 -3.10 -1.45
N TRP A 93 10.14 -2.93 -0.44
CA TRP A 93 11.33 -2.09 -0.55
C TRP A 93 12.31 -2.61 -1.61
N CYS A 94 12.52 -3.93 -1.67
CA CYS A 94 13.34 -4.55 -2.71
C CYS A 94 12.80 -4.28 -4.12
N LEU A 95 11.47 -4.34 -4.31
CA LEU A 95 10.83 -3.98 -5.59
C LEU A 95 11.09 -2.51 -5.94
N ALA A 96 10.85 -1.60 -5.00
CA ALA A 96 11.12 -0.17 -5.22
C ALA A 96 12.60 0.10 -5.57
N ARG A 97 13.52 -0.55 -4.85
CA ARG A 97 14.96 -0.45 -5.09
C ARG A 97 15.36 -0.99 -6.46
N ALA A 98 14.81 -2.13 -6.87
CA ALA A 98 15.08 -2.74 -8.17
C ALA A 98 14.59 -1.85 -9.33
N SER A 99 13.43 -1.21 -9.17
CA SER A 99 12.88 -0.27 -10.16
C SER A 99 13.56 1.11 -10.14
N GLY A 100 14.43 1.37 -9.17
CA GLY A 100 15.16 2.63 -9.02
C GLY A 100 14.27 3.80 -8.58
N ILE A 101 13.24 3.52 -7.78
CA ILE A 101 12.32 4.55 -7.25
C ILE A 101 12.47 4.70 -5.73
N ARG A 102 11.97 5.83 -5.20
CA ARG A 102 12.00 6.09 -3.75
C ARG A 102 11.01 5.18 -3.02
N TYR A 103 11.31 4.86 -1.76
CA TYR A 103 10.43 4.07 -0.90
C TYR A 103 10.12 4.86 0.37
N CYS A 104 8.86 4.88 0.77
CA CYS A 104 8.39 5.53 1.98
C CYS A 104 7.40 4.62 2.71
N VAL A 105 7.47 4.59 4.04
CA VAL A 105 6.46 3.92 4.88
C VAL A 105 5.72 4.98 5.67
N VAL A 106 4.39 4.93 5.61
CA VAL A 106 3.52 5.76 6.44
C VAL A 106 2.89 4.86 7.48
N TYR A 107 3.32 5.01 8.74
CA TYR A 107 2.73 4.30 9.86
C TYR A 107 1.55 5.12 10.41
N THR A 108 0.38 4.49 10.47
CA THR A 108 -0.82 5.04 11.09
C THR A 108 -1.04 4.34 12.41
N ASN A 109 -1.24 5.15 13.46
CA ASN A 109 -1.53 4.67 14.79
C ASN A 109 -2.78 5.37 15.31
N MET A 110 -3.65 4.62 15.98
CA MET A 110 -4.78 5.15 16.71
C MET A 110 -4.73 4.54 18.11
N SER A 111 -4.97 5.36 19.14
CA SER A 111 -5.19 4.83 20.49
C SER A 111 -6.43 3.95 20.48
N ILE A 112 -6.32 2.73 20.99
CA ILE A 112 -7.48 1.87 21.23
C ILE A 112 -8.31 2.57 22.30
N ALA A 113 -9.55 2.95 21.98
CA ALA A 113 -10.49 3.41 23.00
C ALA A 113 -10.73 2.23 23.96
N GLN A 114 -10.37 2.42 25.23
CA GLN A 114 -10.58 1.44 26.30
C GLN A 114 -12.06 1.31 26.62
#